data_AF-A0A0F9PXX1-F1
#
_entry.id   AF-A0A0F9PXX1-F1
#
_cell.length_a   1.000
_cell.length_b   1.000
_cell.length_c   1.000
_cell.angle_alpha   90.00
_cell.angle_beta   90.00
_cell.angle_gamma   90.00
#
_symmetry.space_group_name_H-M   'P 1'
#
loop_
_entity.id
_entity.type
_entity.pdbx_description
1 polymer ?
#
loop_
_entity_poly.entity_id
_entity_poly.type
_entity_poly.pdbx_seq_one_letter_code
_entity_poly.pdbx_strand_id
1 'polypeptide(L)'
;MGEEQKFLHCSKCGKRLIERLSNGMFVFKFGKSKGTQRIPVELQIYGSVKMSCIRGTCDHISIFIHFPPVITDPLQSDGPNSALQSEMNSP
;
A
#
# COMPACT_ATOMS: atom_id res chain seq x y z
N MET A 1 -2.62 5.51 -21.93
CA MET A 1 -3.77 5.92 -21.10
C MET A 1 -3.17 6.37 -19.77
N GLY A 2 -3.24 7.65 -19.44
CA GLY A 2 -2.58 8.18 -18.24
C GLY A 2 -3.42 7.87 -17.00
N GLU A 3 -2.83 7.24 -15.99
CA GLU A 3 -3.49 7.01 -14.71
C GLU A 3 -3.65 8.35 -13.96
N GLU A 4 -4.84 8.63 -13.42
CA GLU A 4 -5.07 9.80 -12.58
C GLU A 4 -4.30 9.68 -11.25
N GLN A 5 -3.15 10.35 -11.16
CA GLN A 5 -2.34 10.43 -9.94
C GLN A 5 -2.99 11.38 -8.93
N LYS A 6 -3.28 10.91 -7.71
CA LYS A 6 -3.88 11.74 -6.65
C LYS A 6 -2.85 12.11 -5.59
N PHE A 7 -2.51 13.40 -5.49
CA PHE A 7 -1.65 13.90 -4.41
C PHE A 7 -2.42 13.99 -3.08
N LEU A 8 -1.82 13.46 -2.02
CA LEU A 8 -2.27 13.65 -0.65
C LEU A 8 -1.55 14.83 -0.03
N HIS A 9 -2.32 15.62 0.72
CA HIS A 9 -1.90 16.89 1.28
C HIS A 9 -1.93 16.84 2.81
N CYS A 10 -1.06 17.63 3.43
CA CYS A 10 -1.13 17.89 4.86
C CYS A 10 -2.45 18.58 5.19
N SER A 11 -3.24 18.01 6.10
CA SER A 11 -4.54 18.57 6.51
C SER A 11 -4.43 19.92 7.23
N LYS A 12 -3.28 20.22 7.86
CA LYS A 12 -3.05 21.50 8.57
C LYS A 12 -2.66 22.65 7.63
N CYS A 13 -1.72 22.42 6.71
CA CYS A 13 -1.13 23.51 5.89
C CYS A 13 -1.30 23.35 4.38
N GLY A 14 -1.98 22.31 3.92
CA GLY A 14 -2.23 22.04 2.50
C GLY A 14 -0.99 21.66 1.70
N LYS A 15 0.17 21.43 2.33
CA LYS A 15 1.39 21.03 1.62
C LYS A 15 1.23 19.64 0.99
N ARG A 16 1.60 19.49 -0.29
CA ARG A 16 1.74 18.16 -0.95
C ARG A 16 2.77 17.32 -0.19
N LEU A 17 2.37 16.12 0.23
CA LEU A 17 3.23 15.21 0.99
C LEU A 17 3.63 13.98 0.17
N ILE A 18 2.63 13.26 -0.36
CA ILE A 18 2.84 11.96 -0.99
C ILE A 18 1.85 11.78 -2.14
N GLU A 19 2.25 11.01 -3.15
CA GLU A 19 1.41 10.65 -4.29
C GLU A 19 0.73 9.31 -4.01
N ARG A 20 -0.54 9.16 -4.39
CA ARG A 20 -1.25 7.87 -4.37
C ARG A 20 -1.54 7.45 -5.80
N LEU A 21 -1.04 6.26 -6.16
CA LEU A 21 -1.28 5.64 -7.45
C LEU A 21 -2.66 4.97 -7.49
N SER A 22 -3.12 4.66 -8.70
CA SER A 22 -4.39 3.97 -8.98
C SER A 22 -4.53 2.64 -8.23
N ASN A 23 -3.44 1.89 -8.14
CA ASN A 23 -3.34 0.61 -7.43
C ASN A 23 -3.30 0.76 -5.89
N GLY A 24 -3.38 2.00 -5.37
CA GLY A 24 -3.39 2.30 -3.95
C GLY A 24 -2.02 2.49 -3.31
N MET A 25 -0.93 2.20 -4.02
CA MET A 25 0.44 2.39 -3.54
C MET A 25 0.76 3.87 -3.32
N PHE A 26 1.58 4.14 -2.30
CA PHE A 26 2.07 5.48 -2.03
C PHE A 26 3.46 5.69 -2.63
N VAL A 27 3.69 6.85 -3.24
CA VAL A 27 4.98 7.24 -3.80
C VAL A 27 5.43 8.54 -3.15
N PHE A 28 6.55 8.48 -2.42
CA PHE A 28 7.20 9.63 -1.82
C PHE A 28 8.46 9.99 -2.59
N LYS A 29 8.54 11.24 -3.02
CA LYS A 29 9.69 11.79 -3.77
C LYS A 29 10.28 12.95 -2.97
N PHE A 30 11.59 12.92 -2.69
CA PHE A 30 12.26 13.98 -1.95
C PHE A 30 13.63 14.33 -2.53
N GLY A 31 14.00 15.61 -2.39
CA GLY A 31 15.26 16.17 -2.86
C GLY A 31 15.08 17.18 -3.98
N LYS A 32 16.13 17.98 -4.21
CA LYS A 32 16.21 18.91 -5.35
C LYS A 32 17.16 18.31 -6.37
N SER A 33 16.69 18.08 -7.60
CA SER A 33 17.57 17.78 -8.73
C SER A 33 18.39 19.03 -9.07
N LYS A 34 19.63 19.11 -8.58
CA LYS A 34 20.59 20.10 -9.08
C LYS A 34 21.22 19.56 -10.37
N GLY A 35 20.64 19.89 -11.51
CA GLY A 35 21.25 19.65 -12.83
C GLY A 35 21.19 18.22 -13.37
N THR A 36 20.80 17.23 -12.57
CA THR A 36 20.59 15.84 -13.04
C THR A 36 19.12 15.45 -12.92
N GLN A 37 18.54 14.81 -13.94
CA GLN A 37 17.13 14.33 -13.93
C GLN A 37 16.81 13.26 -12.86
N ARG A 38 17.78 12.86 -12.04
CA ARG A 38 17.57 11.88 -10.98
C ARG A 38 16.94 12.53 -9.74
N ILE A 39 15.82 11.95 -9.31
CA ILE A 39 15.20 12.22 -8.01
C ILE A 39 16.10 11.55 -6.95
N PRO A 40 16.64 12.29 -5.96
CA PRO A 40 17.58 11.73 -4.99
C PRO A 40 16.98 10.63 -4.13
N VAL A 41 15.69 10.75 -3.79
CA VAL A 41 14.96 9.76 -2.99
C VAL A 41 13.59 9.54 -3.61
N GLU A 42 13.33 8.30 -4.02
CA GLU A 42 12.01 7.80 -4.38
C GLU A 42 11.70 6.57 -3.53
N LEU A 43 10.59 6.59 -2.80
CA LEU A 43 10.12 5.49 -1.98
C LEU A 43 8.73 5.07 -2.46
N GLN A 44 8.56 3.79 -2.74
CA GLN A 44 7.27 3.18 -3.02
C GLN A 44 6.85 2.35 -1.80
N ILE A 45 5.65 2.62 -1.30
CA ILE A 45 5.20 2.09 -0.02
C ILE A 45 3.84 1.40 -0.23
N TYR A 46 3.84 0.10 0.05
CA TYR A 46 2.66 -0.74 0.04
C TYR A 46 2.22 -1.01 1.48
N GLY A 47 1.21 -0.30 1.94
CA GLY A 47 0.73 -0.37 3.33
C GLY A 47 0.37 1.00 3.91
N SER A 48 0.59 1.18 5.22
CA SER A 48 0.35 2.45 5.92
C SER A 48 1.59 3.33 6.03
N VAL A 49 1.42 4.65 5.89
CA VAL A 49 2.44 5.67 6.15
C VAL A 49 2.02 6.54 7.32
N LYS A 50 2.97 6.84 8.21
CA LYS A 50 2.89 7.93 9.18
C LYS A 50 4.09 8.84 8.93
N MET A 51 3.84 10.11 8.61
CA MET A 51 4.92 11.06 8.32
C MET A 51 4.63 12.45 8.88
N SER A 52 5.69 13.17 9.26
CA SER A 52 5.60 14.59 9.56
C SER A 52 5.49 15.41 8.28
N CYS A 53 4.86 16.58 8.35
CA CYS A 53 4.81 17.52 7.25
C CYS A 53 6.23 17.96 6.85
N ILE A 54 6.50 17.98 5.54
CA ILE A 54 7.83 18.36 5.00
C ILE A 54 8.07 19.87 4.96
N ARG A 55 7.08 20.69 5.34
CA ARG A 55 7.22 22.15 5.37
C ARG A 55 7.87 22.52 6.70
N GLY A 56 9.02 23.19 6.68
CA GLY A 56 9.78 23.50 7.90
C GLY A 56 9.04 24.32 8.97
N THR A 57 7.93 24.99 8.62
CA THR A 57 7.08 25.74 9.56
C THR A 57 5.84 24.95 10.02
N CYS A 58 5.71 23.67 9.64
CA CYS A 58 4.58 22.83 9.96
C CYS A 58 5.07 21.47 10.45
N ASP A 59 4.63 21.08 11.63
CA ASP A 59 5.01 19.88 12.37
C ASP A 59 3.90 18.81 12.39
N HIS A 60 2.80 19.06 11.68
CA HIS A 60 1.65 18.17 11.68
C HIS A 60 1.99 16.78 11.16
N ILE A 61 1.55 15.76 11.90
CA ILE A 61 1.73 14.36 11.55
C ILE A 61 0.50 13.88 10.75
N SER A 62 0.72 13.42 9.54
CA SER A 62 -0.31 12.79 8.70
C SER A 62 -0.16 11.27 8.70
N ILE A 63 -1.29 10.58 8.76
CA ILE A 63 -1.39 9.13 8.69
C ILE A 63 -2.19 8.77 7.45
N PHE A 64 -1.61 7.98 6.56
CA PHE A 64 -2.24 7.47 5.34
C PHE A 64 -2.33 5.96 5.44
N ILE A 65 -3.54 5.43 5.42
CA ILE A 65 -3.80 4.00 5.58
C ILE A 65 -4.20 3.43 4.23
N HIS A 66 -3.49 2.40 3.79
CA HIS A 66 -3.91 1.56 2.69
C HIS A 66 -3.66 0.10 3.07
N PHE A 67 -4.74 -0.66 3.16
CA PHE A 67 -4.68 -2.11 3.16
C PHE A 67 -5.23 -2.55 1.79
N PRO A 68 -4.47 -3.31 1.00
CA PRO A 68 -5.04 -3.91 -0.20
C PRO A 68 -6.19 -4.83 0.22
N PRO A 69 -7.20 -5.01 -0.65
CA PRO A 69 -8.16 -6.08 -0.43
C PRO A 69 -7.37 -7.38 -0.31
N VAL A 70 -7.56 -8.08 0.81
CA VAL A 70 -7.06 -9.45 0.95
C VAL A 70 -7.74 -10.22 -0.16
N ILE A 71 -6.98 -10.62 -1.18
CA ILE A 71 -7.46 -11.62 -2.13
C ILE A 71 -7.47 -12.90 -1.28
N THR A 72 -8.59 -13.16 -0.61
CA THR A 72 -8.86 -14.49 -0.06
C THR A 72 -8.93 -15.39 -1.26
N ASP A 73 -7.82 -16.04 -1.60
CA ASP A 73 -7.81 -17.13 -2.57
C ASP A 73 -8.86 -18.15 -2.09
N PRO A 74 -9.90 -18.46 -2.88
CA PRO A 74 -10.89 -19.48 -2.49
C PRO A 74 -10.33 -20.91 -2.51
N LEU A 75 -9.02 -21.10 -2.66
CA LEU A 75 -8.41 -22.38 -2.97
C LEU A 75 -7.44 -22.82 -1.88
N GLN A 76 -8.00 -23.46 -0.84
CA GLN A 76 -7.63 -24.82 -0.40
C GLN A 76 -8.37 -25.15 0.91
N SER A 77 -9.63 -25.52 0.80
CA SER A 77 -10.39 -26.20 1.87
C SER A 77 -10.42 -27.72 1.65
N ASP A 78 -9.40 -28.32 1.07
CA ASP A 78 -9.33 -29.77 0.90
C ASP A 78 -8.03 -30.32 1.52
N GLY A 79 -8.12 -30.68 2.80
CA GLY A 79 -7.16 -31.49 3.54
C GLY A 79 -7.90 -32.49 4.44
N PRO A 80 -7.32 -33.65 4.75
CA PRO A 80 -7.73 -34.93 4.16
C PRO A 80 -8.56 -35.78 5.12
N ASN A 81 -9.75 -36.24 4.70
CA ASN A 81 -10.50 -37.23 5.49
C ASN A 81 -11.50 -38.08 4.67
N SER A 82 -11.09 -38.54 3.49
CA SER A 82 -11.90 -39.43 2.64
C SER A 82 -11.37 -40.87 2.55
N ALA A 83 -10.57 -41.33 3.52
CA ALA A 83 -10.08 -42.71 3.58
C ALA A 83 -10.31 -43.34 4.96
N LEU A 84 -11.57 -43.65 5.30
CA LEU A 84 -11.94 -44.65 6.32
C LEU A 84 -13.46 -44.95 6.27
N GLN A 85 -13.94 -45.42 5.12
CA GLN A 85 -15.23 -46.13 5.02
C GLN A 85 -15.08 -47.29 4.04
N SER A 86 -14.31 -48.30 4.44
CA SER A 86 -14.30 -49.60 3.78
C SER A 86 -13.83 -50.65 4.77
N GLU A 87 -14.71 -51.01 5.71
CA GLU A 87 -14.70 -52.29 6.43
C GLU A 87 -15.87 -52.30 7.41
N MET A 88 -17.02 -52.80 6.96
CA MET A 88 -18.10 -53.45 7.75
C MET A 88 -19.35 -53.54 6.88
N ASN A 89 -19.26 -54.32 5.81
CA ASN A 89 -20.41 -54.97 5.20
C ASN A 89 -19.90 -56.21 4.46
N SER A 90 -19.91 -57.34 5.15
CA SER A 90 -20.04 -58.64 4.51
C SER A 90 -20.83 -59.57 5.44
N PRO A 91 -21.65 -60.45 4.84
CA PRO A 91 -22.92 -60.96 5.37
C PRO A 91 -22.82 -62.02 6.47
#